data_AF-A0A7C4XVG7-F1
#
_entry.id   AF-A0A7C4XVG7-F1
#
_cell.length_a   1.000
_cell.length_b   1.000
_cell.length_c   1.000
_cell.angle_alpha   90.00
_cell.angle_beta   90.00
_cell.angle_gamma   90.00
#
_symmetry.space_group_name_H-M   'P 1'
#
loop_
_entity.id
_entity.type
_entity.pdbx_description
1 polymer ?
#
loop_
_entity_poly.entity_id
_entity_poly.type
_entity_poly.pdbx_seq_one_letter_code
_entity_poly.pdbx_strand_id
1 'polypeptide(L)'
;MKVLVLDTTLRDGEQTPGVSLTVEQKLMIAEALDALGVDIIEAGTAVASEGDFKAIKAIAERGLKAEICSFARIRKEDIDAAAEANADSIFMVAPSSEYHINAKFPGKGKEFVIEKSVEAVEYAKERGLIVEFGAEDASRADLDFVISLLKAGEEAKADRLTFADTVGVLTPERASEIVSRLRKELRSPLAIHCHDDFGLATANTVYAVKSGANEFHATINGIGERAGNASLEEVCMVLEYLYGINTGIIKERLYPLSKLVEKFTRVVVPPNKPIVGENAFTHESGIHTSALLKDVRTYEPISPETVGRRRVIVLGKHAGRASVEAILKDLGYSATKEQMDEILARIKELGDLGKRVTDADVRTIIETVLQIKSEKKVKLEDFAILTGKSTMPMASVKLKVNGEERIEAAIGVGPVDAAINAIRKAIKDYSDIKLVSYHVDAITGGTDALVDVVVQLKRGNKIVTARGARADIVMASVEAFVEGLNMLI
;
A
#
# COMPACT_ATOMS: atom_id res chain seq x y z
N MET A 1 -0.72 28.14 0.47
CA MET A 1 0.11 27.71 -0.68
C MET A 1 -0.23 26.25 -0.94
N LYS A 2 -0.63 25.87 -2.15
CA LYS A 2 -0.78 24.45 -2.52
C LYS A 2 0.60 23.92 -2.88
N VAL A 3 0.95 22.74 -2.41
CA VAL A 3 2.17 22.01 -2.78
C VAL A 3 1.78 20.97 -3.81
N LEU A 4 2.53 20.86 -4.91
CA LEU A 4 2.29 19.87 -5.94
C LEU A 4 2.76 18.49 -5.47
N VAL A 5 1.99 17.46 -5.83
CA VAL A 5 2.32 16.06 -5.52
C VAL A 5 2.62 15.32 -6.82
N LEU A 6 3.88 14.92 -7.00
CA LEU A 6 4.28 13.99 -8.05
C LEU A 6 4.38 12.59 -7.46
N ASP A 7 3.54 11.69 -7.97
CA ASP A 7 3.67 10.26 -7.67
C ASP A 7 4.56 9.57 -8.71
N THR A 8 5.58 8.86 -8.22
CA THR A 8 6.50 8.06 -9.05
C THR A 8 6.39 6.56 -8.76
N THR A 9 5.21 6.09 -8.32
CA THR A 9 4.97 4.67 -8.05
C THR A 9 5.14 3.83 -9.32
N LEU A 10 4.78 4.38 -10.49
CA LEU A 10 4.81 3.70 -11.79
C LEU A 10 6.17 3.77 -12.51
N ARG A 11 7.14 4.51 -11.96
CA ARG A 11 8.51 4.60 -12.48
C ARG A 11 9.51 4.17 -11.42
N ASP A 12 9.78 5.01 -10.41
CA ASP A 12 10.75 4.70 -9.36
C ASP A 12 10.29 3.53 -8.50
N GLY A 13 8.99 3.50 -8.17
CA GLY A 13 8.39 2.40 -7.41
C GLY A 13 8.51 1.04 -8.10
N GLU A 14 8.51 1.01 -9.43
CA GLU A 14 8.73 -0.23 -10.19
C GLU A 14 10.20 -0.67 -10.21
N GLN A 15 11.15 0.21 -9.88
CA GLN A 15 12.56 -0.17 -9.72
C GLN A 15 12.80 -0.99 -8.44
N THR A 16 11.78 -1.20 -7.60
CA THR A 16 11.86 -2.19 -6.52
C THR A 16 12.15 -3.58 -7.09
N PRO A 17 13.17 -4.29 -6.55
CA PRO A 17 13.53 -5.62 -7.04
C PRO A 17 12.35 -6.60 -7.07
N GLY A 18 12.08 -7.16 -8.25
CA GLY A 18 11.03 -8.15 -8.46
C GLY A 18 9.65 -7.57 -8.79
N VAL A 19 9.51 -6.24 -8.84
CA VAL A 19 8.30 -5.59 -9.35
C VAL A 19 8.38 -5.48 -10.87
N SER A 20 7.30 -5.87 -11.55
CA SER A 20 7.12 -5.66 -12.98
C SER A 20 5.63 -5.61 -13.26
N LEU A 21 5.16 -4.43 -13.69
CA LEU A 21 3.74 -4.15 -13.88
C LEU A 21 3.38 -4.29 -15.36
N THR A 22 2.25 -4.95 -15.64
CA THR A 22 1.69 -4.95 -16.99
C THR A 22 1.08 -3.59 -17.33
N VAL A 23 0.89 -3.31 -18.62
CA VAL A 23 0.22 -2.08 -19.10
C VAL A 23 -1.12 -1.86 -18.40
N GLU A 24 -1.93 -2.91 -18.26
CA GLU A 24 -3.23 -2.85 -17.60
C GLU A 24 -3.11 -2.55 -16.10
N GLN A 25 -2.10 -3.11 -15.43
CA GLN A 25 -1.83 -2.83 -14.02
C GLN A 25 -1.38 -1.39 -13.81
N LYS A 26 -0.49 -0.88 -14.68
CA LYS A 26 -0.07 0.52 -14.67
C LYS A 26 -1.25 1.46 -14.88
N LEU A 27 -2.11 1.16 -15.85
CA LEU A 27 -3.32 1.95 -16.12
C LEU A 27 -4.28 1.98 -14.91
N MET A 28 -4.53 0.83 -14.27
CA MET A 28 -5.37 0.76 -13.06
C MET A 28 -4.80 1.56 -11.89
N ILE A 29 -3.48 1.53 -11.70
CA ILE A 29 -2.81 2.33 -10.66
C ILE A 29 -2.87 3.82 -11.03
N ALA A 30 -2.63 4.20 -12.29
CA ALA A 30 -2.70 5.59 -12.75
C ALA A 30 -4.11 6.19 -12.56
N GLU A 31 -5.16 5.45 -12.91
CA GLU A 31 -6.55 5.88 -12.65
C GLU A 31 -6.84 6.05 -11.15
N ALA A 32 -6.26 5.18 -10.31
CA ALA A 32 -6.43 5.26 -8.86
C ALA A 32 -5.63 6.43 -8.24
N LEU A 33 -4.45 6.76 -8.80
CA LEU A 33 -3.65 7.94 -8.46
C LEU A 33 -4.35 9.24 -8.89
N ASP A 34 -4.90 9.29 -10.09
CA ASP A 34 -5.72 10.43 -10.55
C ASP A 34 -6.94 10.63 -9.64
N ALA A 35 -7.61 9.53 -9.28
CA ALA A 35 -8.73 9.58 -8.35
C ALA A 35 -8.31 9.99 -6.93
N LEU A 36 -7.08 9.66 -6.50
CA LEU A 36 -6.48 10.13 -5.24
C LEU A 36 -6.28 11.66 -5.27
N GLY A 37 -6.00 12.23 -6.44
CA GLY A 37 -5.84 13.67 -6.65
C GLY A 37 -4.38 14.13 -6.65
N VAL A 38 -3.44 13.27 -7.03
CA VAL A 38 -2.05 13.70 -7.29
C VAL A 38 -2.02 14.66 -8.48
N ASP A 39 -1.06 15.59 -8.50
CA ASP A 39 -0.96 16.59 -9.56
C ASP A 39 -0.24 16.02 -10.79
N ILE A 40 0.77 15.18 -10.57
CA ILE A 40 1.62 14.61 -11.61
C ILE A 40 1.79 13.11 -11.35
N ILE A 41 1.70 12.29 -12.41
CA ILE A 41 1.98 10.85 -12.40
C ILE A 41 3.18 10.60 -13.29
N GLU A 42 4.32 10.24 -12.71
CA GLU A 42 5.47 9.74 -13.46
C GLU A 42 5.24 8.28 -13.85
N ALA A 43 4.78 8.07 -15.08
CA ALA A 43 4.19 6.82 -15.56
C ALA A 43 5.20 5.78 -16.06
N GLY A 44 6.50 6.12 -16.08
CA GLY A 44 7.58 5.21 -16.47
C GLY A 44 8.71 5.94 -17.18
N THR A 45 9.53 5.18 -17.91
CA THR A 45 10.56 5.70 -18.81
C THR A 45 10.26 5.24 -20.24
N ALA A 46 9.80 6.13 -21.11
CA ALA A 46 9.30 5.76 -22.45
C ALA A 46 10.32 4.99 -23.29
N VAL A 47 11.62 5.27 -23.15
CA VAL A 47 12.70 4.60 -23.90
C VAL A 47 13.15 3.27 -23.28
N ALA A 48 12.70 2.93 -22.07
CA ALA A 48 13.22 1.76 -21.35
C ALA A 48 12.76 0.44 -21.97
N SER A 49 11.51 0.36 -22.39
CA SER A 49 10.94 -0.84 -23.01
C SER A 49 9.71 -0.50 -23.88
N GLU A 50 9.36 -1.39 -24.80
CA GLU A 50 8.10 -1.28 -25.55
C GLU A 50 6.87 -1.32 -24.62
N GLY A 51 6.97 -2.04 -23.50
CA GLY A 51 5.93 -2.09 -22.47
C GLY A 51 5.72 -0.73 -21.80
N ASP A 52 6.82 -0.06 -21.42
CA ASP A 52 6.76 1.28 -20.82
C ASP A 52 6.24 2.32 -21.80
N PHE A 53 6.71 2.30 -23.05
CA PHE A 53 6.20 3.19 -24.09
C PHE A 53 4.68 3.04 -24.26
N LYS A 54 4.20 1.79 -24.40
CA LYS A 54 2.76 1.51 -24.53
C LYS A 54 1.97 1.91 -23.28
N ALA A 55 2.52 1.72 -22.09
CA ALA A 55 1.88 2.08 -20.84
C ALA A 55 1.72 3.60 -20.70
N ILE A 56 2.80 4.35 -20.89
CA ILE A 56 2.77 5.82 -20.83
C ILE A 56 1.79 6.37 -21.85
N LYS A 57 1.83 5.87 -23.09
CA LYS A 57 0.89 6.27 -24.14
C LYS A 57 -0.56 5.98 -23.78
N ALA A 58 -0.85 4.78 -23.28
CA ALA A 58 -2.20 4.41 -22.86
C ALA A 58 -2.71 5.27 -21.69
N ILE A 59 -1.82 5.66 -20.77
CA ILE A 59 -2.16 6.50 -19.62
C ILE A 59 -2.39 7.95 -20.06
N ALA A 60 -1.50 8.52 -20.88
CA ALA A 60 -1.65 9.86 -21.45
C ALA A 60 -2.95 10.03 -22.26
N GLU A 61 -3.32 9.03 -23.04
CA GLU A 61 -4.55 9.05 -23.86
C GLU A 61 -5.82 8.76 -23.04
N ARG A 62 -5.71 8.51 -21.74
CA ARG A 62 -6.84 8.12 -20.88
C ARG A 62 -7.75 9.29 -20.48
N GLY A 63 -7.27 10.52 -20.61
CA GLY A 63 -7.99 11.73 -20.19
C GLY A 63 -8.06 11.90 -18.67
N LEU A 64 -6.96 11.56 -17.98
CA LEU A 64 -6.80 11.82 -16.55
C LEU A 64 -6.68 13.34 -16.29
N LYS A 65 -6.92 13.75 -15.05
CA LYS A 65 -6.74 15.15 -14.61
C LYS A 65 -5.28 15.45 -14.26
N ALA A 66 -4.57 14.46 -13.72
CA ALA A 66 -3.15 14.56 -13.42
C ALA A 66 -2.32 14.71 -14.71
N GLU A 67 -1.25 15.49 -14.63
CA GLU A 67 -0.22 15.59 -15.66
C GLU A 67 0.53 14.26 -15.80
N ILE A 68 0.65 13.73 -17.01
CA ILE A 68 1.34 12.45 -17.26
C ILE A 68 2.79 12.71 -17.66
N CYS A 69 3.70 12.33 -16.78
CA CYS A 69 5.13 12.56 -16.89
C CYS A 69 5.87 11.28 -17.32
N SER A 70 6.87 11.41 -18.20
CA SER A 70 7.86 10.37 -18.47
C SER A 70 9.22 10.77 -17.89
N PHE A 71 9.90 9.84 -17.24
CA PHE A 71 11.32 9.99 -16.94
C PHE A 71 12.15 9.99 -18.22
N ALA A 72 13.24 10.77 -18.24
CA ALA A 72 14.24 10.72 -19.30
C ALA A 72 15.65 11.04 -18.80
N ARG A 73 16.64 10.45 -19.46
CA ARG A 73 18.02 10.96 -19.40
C ARG A 73 18.12 12.25 -20.23
N ILE A 74 19.17 13.04 -20.03
CA ILE A 74 19.51 14.21 -20.87
C ILE A 74 19.99 13.81 -22.28
N ARG A 75 19.15 13.09 -23.03
CA ARG A 75 19.41 12.53 -24.36
C ARG A 75 18.22 12.73 -25.28
N LYS A 76 18.48 13.04 -26.55
CA LYS A 76 17.43 13.28 -27.55
C LYS A 76 16.49 12.09 -27.76
N GLU A 77 17.02 10.88 -27.81
CA GLU A 77 16.22 9.65 -28.00
C GLU A 77 15.20 9.44 -26.86
N ASP A 78 15.59 9.73 -25.61
CA ASP A 78 14.69 9.65 -24.45
C ASP A 78 13.57 10.70 -24.55
N ILE A 79 13.90 11.93 -24.97
CA ILE A 79 12.95 13.04 -25.15
C ILE A 79 11.98 12.75 -26.29
N ASP A 80 12.49 12.25 -27.41
CA ASP A 80 11.69 11.87 -28.58
C ASP A 80 10.68 10.77 -28.23
N ALA A 81 11.12 9.75 -27.49
CA ALA A 81 10.24 8.67 -27.03
C ALA A 81 9.15 9.18 -26.09
N ALA A 82 9.46 10.10 -25.16
CA ALA A 82 8.46 10.70 -24.27
C ALA A 82 7.41 11.50 -25.06
N ALA A 83 7.84 12.33 -26.01
CA ALA A 83 6.94 13.09 -26.87
C ALA A 83 6.07 12.18 -27.76
N GLU A 84 6.64 11.11 -28.32
CA GLU A 84 5.90 10.14 -29.16
C GLU A 84 4.93 9.26 -28.36
N ALA A 85 5.18 9.09 -27.06
CA ALA A 85 4.27 8.48 -26.11
C ALA A 85 3.16 9.45 -25.65
N ASN A 86 3.08 10.68 -26.19
CA ASN A 86 2.11 11.70 -25.83
C ASN A 86 2.16 12.10 -24.34
N ALA A 87 3.32 12.00 -23.68
CA ALA A 87 3.47 12.51 -22.31
C ALA A 87 3.24 14.04 -22.29
N ASP A 88 2.61 14.55 -21.24
CA ASP A 88 2.42 16.00 -21.03
C ASP A 88 3.74 16.66 -20.63
N SER A 89 4.55 15.93 -19.85
CA SER A 89 5.79 16.42 -19.28
C SER A 89 6.91 15.38 -19.24
N ILE A 90 8.11 15.88 -18.99
CA ILE A 90 9.31 15.08 -18.83
C ILE A 90 10.02 15.47 -17.53
N PHE A 91 10.36 14.47 -16.72
CA PHE A 91 11.30 14.64 -15.61
C PHE A 91 12.67 14.13 -16.06
N MET A 92 13.64 15.02 -16.13
CA MET A 92 14.98 14.69 -16.59
C MET A 92 16.03 15.12 -15.58
N VAL A 93 17.04 14.29 -15.39
CA VAL A 93 18.08 14.53 -14.38
C VAL A 93 19.49 14.55 -14.97
N ALA A 94 20.31 15.46 -14.44
CA ALA A 94 21.73 15.57 -14.75
C ALA A 94 22.59 15.14 -13.54
N PRO A 95 23.67 14.38 -13.75
CA PRO A 95 24.56 13.96 -12.67
C PRO A 95 25.23 15.16 -12.02
N SER A 96 25.07 15.29 -10.70
CA SER A 96 25.52 16.49 -9.98
C SER A 96 26.71 16.26 -9.06
N SER A 97 26.89 15.05 -8.52
CA SER A 97 28.05 14.72 -7.69
C SER A 97 29.28 14.38 -8.52
N GLU A 98 30.47 14.61 -7.97
CA GLU A 98 31.71 14.21 -8.65
C GLU A 98 31.76 12.70 -8.92
N TYR A 99 31.17 11.88 -8.04
CA TYR A 99 31.05 10.44 -8.26
C TYR A 99 30.25 10.13 -9.54
N HIS A 100 29.09 10.74 -9.69
CA HIS A 100 28.23 10.52 -10.85
C HIS A 100 28.83 11.10 -12.13
N ILE A 101 29.40 12.32 -12.08
CA ILE A 101 30.03 12.94 -13.25
C ILE A 101 31.19 12.08 -13.74
N ASN A 102 32.10 11.67 -12.86
CA ASN A 102 33.25 10.85 -13.24
C ASN A 102 32.85 9.46 -13.77
N ALA A 103 31.79 8.85 -13.23
CA ALA A 103 31.33 7.54 -13.65
C ALA A 103 30.53 7.58 -14.97
N LYS A 104 29.62 8.55 -15.14
CA LYS A 104 28.74 8.65 -16.31
C LYS A 104 29.38 9.41 -17.48
N PHE A 105 30.28 10.35 -17.18
CA PHE A 105 31.02 11.14 -18.17
C PHE A 105 32.53 11.18 -17.87
N PRO A 106 33.24 10.05 -18.02
CA PRO A 106 34.67 9.98 -17.71
C PRO A 106 35.48 11.04 -18.46
N GLY A 107 36.28 11.83 -17.71
CA GLY A 107 37.13 12.89 -18.27
C GLY A 107 36.37 14.16 -18.69
N LYS A 108 35.09 14.30 -18.34
CA LYS A 108 34.30 15.53 -18.55
C LYS A 108 34.13 16.29 -17.24
N GLY A 109 34.03 17.61 -17.34
CA GLY A 109 33.86 18.53 -16.22
C GLY A 109 32.41 18.98 -16.02
N LYS A 110 32.22 19.80 -14.98
CA LYS A 110 30.94 20.42 -14.60
C LYS A 110 30.32 21.23 -15.74
N GLU A 111 31.14 21.95 -16.51
CA GLU A 111 30.73 22.80 -17.63
C GLU A 111 30.10 21.98 -18.75
N PHE A 112 30.65 20.80 -19.05
CA PHE A 112 30.09 19.89 -20.06
C PHE A 112 28.70 19.38 -19.65
N VAL A 113 28.50 19.10 -18.37
CA VAL A 113 27.20 18.66 -17.85
C VAL A 113 26.17 19.79 -17.98
N ILE A 114 26.55 21.03 -17.67
CA ILE A 114 25.69 22.21 -17.84
C ILE A 114 25.31 22.39 -19.32
N GLU A 115 26.28 22.39 -20.24
CA GLU A 115 26.05 22.54 -21.68
C GLU A 115 25.05 21.50 -22.20
N LYS A 116 25.26 20.22 -21.86
CA LYS A 116 24.37 19.13 -22.29
C LYS A 116 23.00 19.19 -21.64
N SER A 117 22.91 19.71 -20.41
CA SER A 117 21.63 19.91 -19.75
C SER A 117 20.81 21.00 -20.42
N VAL A 118 21.44 22.13 -20.77
CA VAL A 118 20.79 23.23 -21.52
C VAL A 118 20.28 22.73 -22.87
N GLU A 119 21.13 22.06 -23.66
CA GLU A 119 20.73 21.48 -24.95
C GLU A 119 19.53 20.54 -24.84
N ALA A 120 19.49 19.72 -23.79
CA ALA A 120 18.42 18.75 -23.57
C ALA A 120 17.11 19.41 -23.13
N VAL A 121 17.18 20.41 -22.24
CA VAL A 121 16.02 21.20 -21.80
C VAL A 121 15.42 21.96 -22.99
N GLU A 122 16.23 22.69 -23.76
CA GLU A 122 15.77 23.44 -24.93
C GLU A 122 15.09 22.51 -25.95
N TYR A 123 15.70 21.35 -26.23
CA TYR A 123 15.13 20.36 -27.15
C TYR A 123 13.80 19.78 -26.64
N ALA A 124 13.68 19.49 -25.34
CA ALA A 124 12.41 19.04 -24.77
C ALA A 124 11.30 20.10 -24.88
N LYS A 125 11.64 21.38 -24.70
CA LYS A 125 10.70 22.50 -24.94
C LYS A 125 10.31 22.61 -26.42
N GLU A 126 11.24 22.43 -27.36
CA GLU A 126 10.94 22.40 -28.80
C GLU A 126 9.98 21.25 -29.18
N ARG A 127 10.05 20.12 -28.47
CA ARG A 127 9.13 18.98 -28.62
C ARG A 127 7.76 19.20 -27.97
N GLY A 128 7.53 20.35 -27.34
CA GLY A 128 6.24 20.74 -26.77
C GLY A 128 5.98 20.21 -25.37
N LEU A 129 6.99 19.70 -24.67
CA LEU A 129 6.86 19.12 -23.33
C LEU A 129 6.95 20.20 -22.23
N ILE A 130 6.26 19.97 -21.13
CA ILE A 130 6.57 20.61 -19.84
C ILE A 130 7.85 19.94 -19.30
N VAL A 131 8.82 20.74 -18.85
CA VAL A 131 10.14 20.23 -18.46
C VAL A 131 10.39 20.45 -16.98
N GLU A 132 10.59 19.34 -16.29
CA GLU A 132 11.14 19.32 -14.95
C GLU A 132 12.60 18.86 -14.99
N PHE A 133 13.51 19.75 -14.57
CA PHE A 133 14.94 19.52 -14.64
C PHE A 133 15.56 19.34 -13.24
N GLY A 134 16.13 18.16 -13.00
CA GLY A 134 16.65 17.75 -11.70
C GLY A 134 18.17 17.59 -11.63
N ALA A 135 18.69 17.87 -10.43
CA ALA A 135 20.06 17.56 -10.05
C ALA A 135 20.10 16.17 -9.37
N GLU A 136 20.63 15.17 -10.08
CA GLU A 136 20.79 13.80 -9.55
C GLU A 136 21.98 13.72 -8.58
N ASP A 137 21.78 13.01 -7.47
CA ASP A 137 22.78 12.84 -6.40
C ASP A 137 23.27 14.16 -5.81
N ALA A 138 22.38 15.15 -5.78
CA ALA A 138 22.67 16.51 -5.34
C ALA A 138 23.00 16.60 -3.84
N SER A 139 22.52 15.65 -3.03
CA SER A 139 22.81 15.59 -1.59
C SER A 139 24.30 15.38 -1.27
N ARG A 140 25.07 14.78 -2.20
CA ARG A 140 26.52 14.59 -2.11
C ARG A 140 27.33 15.54 -2.99
N ALA A 141 26.66 16.42 -3.73
CA ALA A 141 27.31 17.39 -4.61
C ALA A 141 27.71 18.67 -3.87
N ASP A 142 28.60 19.42 -4.50
CA ASP A 142 28.88 20.81 -4.14
C ASP A 142 27.64 21.66 -4.45
N LEU A 143 27.06 22.30 -3.42
CA LEU A 143 25.81 23.03 -3.51
C LEU A 143 25.92 24.24 -4.46
N ASP A 144 27.08 24.89 -4.56
CA ASP A 144 27.26 26.03 -5.48
C ASP A 144 27.21 25.56 -6.94
N PHE A 145 27.71 24.35 -7.21
CA PHE A 145 27.54 23.72 -8.52
C PHE A 145 26.08 23.31 -8.79
N VAL A 146 25.39 22.73 -7.81
CA VAL A 146 23.96 22.40 -7.95
C VAL A 146 23.13 23.65 -8.28
N ILE A 147 23.37 24.76 -7.59
CA ILE A 147 22.73 26.05 -7.87
C ILE A 147 23.02 26.48 -9.32
N SER A 148 24.28 26.41 -9.75
CA SER A 148 24.68 26.80 -11.11
C SER A 148 24.01 25.94 -12.19
N LEU A 149 23.93 24.62 -11.96
CA LEU A 149 23.29 23.67 -12.85
C LEU A 149 21.78 23.92 -12.98
N LEU A 150 21.08 24.03 -11.85
CA LEU A 150 19.63 24.29 -11.86
C LEU A 150 19.30 25.67 -12.43
N LYS A 151 20.15 26.68 -12.18
CA LYS A 151 20.00 28.01 -12.77
C LYS A 151 20.16 27.99 -14.29
N ALA A 152 21.09 27.21 -14.82
CA ALA A 152 21.22 27.03 -16.26
C ALA A 152 19.96 26.38 -16.86
N GLY A 153 19.37 25.39 -16.18
CA GLY A 153 18.07 24.82 -16.56
C GLY A 153 16.92 25.84 -16.54
N GLU A 154 16.88 26.71 -15.52
CA GLU A 154 15.91 27.82 -15.43
C GLU A 154 16.06 28.81 -16.60
N GLU A 155 17.28 29.21 -16.92
CA GLU A 155 17.59 30.10 -18.04
C GLU A 155 17.20 29.47 -19.39
N ALA A 156 17.38 28.15 -19.52
CA ALA A 156 16.95 27.30 -20.63
C ALA A 156 15.43 27.03 -20.68
N LYS A 157 14.65 27.61 -19.76
CA LYS A 157 13.17 27.53 -19.70
C LYS A 157 12.61 26.20 -19.18
N ALA A 158 13.32 25.52 -18.29
CA ALA A 158 12.70 24.48 -17.47
C ALA A 158 11.55 25.07 -16.63
N ASP A 159 10.40 24.38 -16.63
CA ASP A 159 9.18 24.81 -15.93
C ASP A 159 9.26 24.53 -14.42
N ARG A 160 9.99 23.48 -14.04
CA ARG A 160 10.23 23.07 -12.65
C ARG A 160 11.67 22.58 -12.47
N LEU A 161 12.19 22.70 -11.26
CA LEU A 161 13.56 22.31 -10.90
C LEU A 161 13.52 21.33 -9.73
N THR A 162 14.39 20.31 -9.72
CA THR A 162 14.35 19.28 -8.68
C THR A 162 15.69 19.10 -7.99
N PHE A 163 15.68 19.00 -6.66
CA PHE A 163 16.83 18.53 -5.90
C PHE A 163 16.60 17.06 -5.51
N ALA A 164 17.49 16.16 -5.93
CA ALA A 164 17.38 14.73 -5.61
C ALA A 164 18.42 14.27 -4.59
N ASP A 165 17.94 13.71 -3.48
CA ASP A 165 18.74 12.92 -2.52
C ASP A 165 18.74 11.44 -2.93
N THR A 166 19.49 11.15 -4.01
CA THR A 166 19.50 9.85 -4.70
C THR A 166 19.90 8.68 -3.80
N VAL A 167 20.70 8.91 -2.76
CA VAL A 167 21.20 7.87 -1.85
C VAL A 167 20.73 8.04 -0.40
N GLY A 168 19.70 8.87 -0.17
CA GLY A 168 19.02 8.98 1.12
C GLY A 168 19.88 9.50 2.28
N VAL A 169 20.90 10.32 2.02
CA VAL A 169 21.88 10.78 3.03
C VAL A 169 21.54 12.14 3.64
N LEU A 170 20.47 12.78 3.18
CA LEU A 170 20.05 14.09 3.68
C LEU A 170 19.51 13.98 5.12
N THR A 171 19.71 15.02 5.93
CA THR A 171 19.03 15.16 7.22
C THR A 171 17.99 16.30 7.15
N PRO A 172 16.98 16.32 8.03
CA PRO A 172 15.91 17.32 7.96
C PRO A 172 16.41 18.78 8.05
N GLU A 173 17.42 19.05 8.87
CA GLU A 173 18.05 20.37 9.01
C GLU A 173 18.75 20.79 7.71
N ARG A 174 19.49 19.85 7.10
CA ARG A 174 20.19 20.09 5.84
C ARG A 174 19.22 20.23 4.67
N ALA A 175 18.11 19.50 4.68
CA ALA A 175 17.00 19.69 3.74
C ALA A 175 16.50 21.13 3.79
N SER A 176 16.29 21.65 5.00
CA SER A 176 15.79 23.00 5.21
C SER A 176 16.79 24.07 4.76
N GLU A 177 18.06 23.89 5.10
CA GLU A 177 19.15 24.79 4.70
C GLU A 177 19.28 24.86 3.18
N ILE A 178 19.36 23.70 2.51
CA ILE A 178 19.53 23.58 1.06
C ILE A 178 18.35 24.22 0.34
N VAL A 179 17.12 23.83 0.69
CA VAL A 179 15.93 24.38 0.03
C VAL A 179 15.82 25.89 0.25
N SER A 180 16.09 26.37 1.47
CA SER A 180 16.10 27.82 1.75
C SER A 180 17.13 28.57 0.90
N ARG A 181 18.30 27.96 0.64
CA ARG A 181 19.34 28.56 -0.21
C ARG A 181 18.94 28.53 -1.68
N LEU A 182 18.43 27.40 -2.18
CA LEU A 182 17.94 27.26 -3.55
C LEU A 182 16.80 28.25 -3.84
N ARG A 183 15.85 28.44 -2.91
CA ARG A 183 14.75 29.41 -3.05
C ARG A 183 15.20 30.88 -3.08
N LYS A 184 16.40 31.21 -2.61
CA LYS A 184 16.97 32.57 -2.73
C LYS A 184 17.54 32.83 -4.12
N GLU A 185 18.12 31.80 -4.73
CA GLU A 185 18.83 31.88 -6.01
C GLU A 185 17.94 31.59 -7.21
N LEU A 186 16.93 30.74 -7.05
CA LEU A 186 16.05 30.25 -8.12
C LEU A 186 14.65 30.85 -8.01
N ARG A 187 14.01 31.08 -9.15
CA ARG A 187 12.65 31.64 -9.25
C ARG A 187 11.61 30.59 -9.59
N SER A 188 11.93 29.65 -10.46
CA SER A 188 11.07 28.54 -10.88
C SER A 188 10.66 27.66 -9.68
N PRO A 189 9.50 26.98 -9.74
CA PRO A 189 9.09 26.00 -8.74
C PRO A 189 10.19 24.98 -8.44
N LEU A 190 10.41 24.72 -7.15
CA LEU A 190 11.42 23.77 -6.68
C LEU A 190 10.77 22.52 -6.10
N ALA A 191 11.08 21.37 -6.67
CA ALA A 191 10.71 20.05 -6.21
C ALA A 191 11.82 19.41 -5.35
N ILE A 192 11.42 18.50 -4.45
CA ILE A 192 12.31 17.65 -3.68
C ILE A 192 12.01 16.18 -3.95
N HIS A 193 13.06 15.38 -4.13
CA HIS A 193 12.97 13.93 -4.30
C HIS A 193 13.94 13.26 -3.33
N CYS A 194 13.42 12.46 -2.38
CA CYS A 194 14.22 11.84 -1.31
C CYS A 194 14.07 10.32 -1.30
N HIS A 195 15.20 9.62 -1.31
CA HIS A 195 15.29 8.19 -1.01
C HIS A 195 15.42 7.92 0.49
N ASP A 196 15.11 6.69 0.90
CA ASP A 196 14.92 6.32 2.31
C ASP A 196 16.02 5.44 2.90
N ASP A 197 17.24 5.46 2.35
CA ASP A 197 18.36 4.62 2.80
C ASP A 197 18.66 4.69 4.31
N PHE A 198 18.34 5.82 4.96
CA PHE A 198 18.49 6.01 6.42
C PHE A 198 17.16 6.20 7.16
N GLY A 199 16.01 5.94 6.52
CA GLY A 199 14.69 6.10 7.13
C GLY A 199 14.26 7.56 7.35
N LEU A 200 14.83 8.50 6.58
CA LEU A 200 14.63 9.94 6.73
C LEU A 200 13.88 10.58 5.56
N ALA A 201 13.49 9.84 4.51
CA ALA A 201 12.90 10.41 3.30
C ALA A 201 11.64 11.22 3.57
N THR A 202 10.71 10.67 4.36
CA THR A 202 9.47 11.36 4.76
C THR A 202 9.79 12.65 5.53
N ALA A 203 10.69 12.59 6.50
CA ALA A 203 11.06 13.76 7.31
C ALA A 203 11.76 14.84 6.47
N ASN A 204 12.70 14.44 5.62
CA ASN A 204 13.44 15.31 4.70
C ASN A 204 12.49 16.03 3.73
N THR A 205 11.54 15.29 3.15
CA THR A 205 10.53 15.83 2.24
C THR A 205 9.66 16.88 2.93
N VAL A 206 9.19 16.59 4.15
CA VAL A 206 8.37 17.52 4.94
C VAL A 206 9.16 18.80 5.29
N TYR A 207 10.42 18.67 5.70
CA TYR A 207 11.27 19.81 6.03
C TYR A 207 11.62 20.65 4.80
N ALA A 208 11.83 20.03 3.65
CA ALA A 208 12.02 20.70 2.37
C ALA A 208 10.77 21.52 1.99
N VAL A 209 9.58 20.93 2.03
CA VAL A 209 8.31 21.63 1.74
C VAL A 209 8.11 22.82 2.68
N LYS A 210 8.34 22.63 3.98
CA LYS A 210 8.25 23.73 4.97
C LYS A 210 9.25 24.86 4.72
N SER A 211 10.37 24.55 4.07
CA SER A 211 11.43 25.51 3.76
C SER A 211 11.24 26.18 2.39
N GLY A 212 10.15 25.87 1.69
CA GLY A 212 9.74 26.57 0.47
C GLY A 212 9.79 25.74 -0.80
N ALA A 213 9.98 24.41 -0.72
CA ALA A 213 9.75 23.55 -1.88
C ALA A 213 8.27 23.63 -2.30
N ASN A 214 8.04 23.75 -3.60
CA ASN A 214 6.73 23.90 -4.24
C ASN A 214 6.10 22.55 -4.58
N GLU A 215 6.91 21.50 -4.65
CA GLU A 215 6.56 20.16 -5.09
C GLU A 215 7.37 19.12 -4.33
N PHE A 216 6.84 17.91 -4.20
CA PHE A 216 7.61 16.75 -3.76
C PHE A 216 7.28 15.50 -4.58
N HIS A 217 8.28 14.63 -4.70
CA HIS A 217 8.13 13.32 -5.33
C HIS A 217 7.99 12.27 -4.24
N ALA A 218 7.03 11.35 -4.41
CA ALA A 218 6.82 10.26 -3.48
C ALA A 218 6.27 9.03 -4.19
N THR A 219 6.24 7.91 -3.49
CA THR A 219 5.58 6.69 -3.96
C THR A 219 4.57 6.18 -2.94
N ILE A 220 3.51 5.56 -3.43
CA ILE A 220 2.59 4.81 -2.57
C ILE A 220 3.37 3.69 -1.88
N ASN A 221 3.17 3.57 -0.57
CA ASN A 221 3.86 2.62 0.28
C ASN A 221 5.36 2.89 0.51
N GLY A 222 5.92 3.94 -0.09
CA GLY A 222 7.36 4.24 -0.05
C GLY A 222 8.22 3.26 -0.85
N ILE A 223 7.65 2.53 -1.81
CA ILE A 223 8.42 1.60 -2.66
C ILE A 223 9.38 2.35 -3.59
N GLY A 224 10.47 1.70 -4.00
CA GLY A 224 11.47 2.26 -4.90
C GLY A 224 12.74 1.43 -4.94
N GLU A 225 13.81 2.00 -5.50
CA GLU A 225 15.15 1.39 -5.41
C GLU A 225 15.61 1.24 -3.95
N ARG A 226 16.30 0.14 -3.64
CA ARG A 226 16.92 -0.14 -2.32
C ARG A 226 15.92 -0.06 -1.16
N ALA A 227 16.01 0.98 -0.32
CA ALA A 227 15.12 1.24 0.80
C ALA A 227 13.84 1.99 0.39
N GLY A 228 13.77 2.46 -0.85
CA GLY A 228 12.60 3.11 -1.42
C GLY A 228 12.66 4.63 -1.42
N ASN A 229 11.48 5.24 -1.52
CA ASN A 229 11.28 6.68 -1.63
C ASN A 229 10.51 7.21 -0.41
N ALA A 230 10.40 8.54 -0.31
CA ALA A 230 9.43 9.17 0.57
C ALA A 230 8.02 8.58 0.35
N SER A 231 7.37 8.19 1.44
CA SER A 231 6.05 7.55 1.41
C SER A 231 4.95 8.58 1.22
N LEU A 232 4.21 8.49 0.11
CA LEU A 232 3.22 9.50 -0.29
C LEU A 232 2.14 9.69 0.78
N GLU A 233 1.57 8.59 1.27
CA GLU A 233 0.54 8.63 2.31
C GLU A 233 1.05 9.25 3.63
N GLU A 234 2.33 9.07 3.96
CA GLU A 234 2.93 9.62 5.17
C GLU A 234 3.18 11.12 5.03
N VAL A 235 3.83 11.53 3.93
CA VAL A 235 4.12 12.94 3.66
C VAL A 235 2.83 13.74 3.58
N CYS A 236 1.82 13.27 2.84
CA CYS A 236 0.54 13.97 2.70
C CYS A 236 -0.15 14.13 4.04
N MET A 237 -0.23 13.06 4.85
CA MET A 237 -0.86 13.12 6.16
C MET A 237 -0.10 14.04 7.12
N VAL A 238 1.24 14.02 7.12
CA VAL A 238 2.04 14.95 7.94
C VAL A 238 1.81 16.40 7.52
N LEU A 239 1.90 16.71 6.23
CA LEU A 239 1.69 18.07 5.73
C LEU A 239 0.29 18.60 6.03
N GLU A 240 -0.74 17.80 5.75
CA GLU A 240 -2.13 18.23 5.95
C GLU A 240 -2.56 18.26 7.42
N TYR A 241 -2.31 17.20 8.19
CA TYR A 241 -2.79 17.10 9.58
C TYR A 241 -1.92 17.82 10.59
N LEU A 242 -0.59 17.79 10.42
CA LEU A 242 0.32 18.33 11.43
C LEU A 242 0.76 19.77 11.10
N TYR A 243 0.82 20.13 9.82
CA TYR A 243 1.26 21.46 9.39
C TYR A 243 0.17 22.31 8.72
N GLY A 244 -1.02 21.76 8.43
CA GLY A 244 -2.09 22.49 7.76
C GLY A 244 -1.73 22.92 6.33
N ILE A 245 -0.75 22.25 5.70
CA ILE A 245 -0.32 22.50 4.33
C ILE A 245 -1.16 21.61 3.41
N ASN A 246 -1.93 22.24 2.53
CA ASN A 246 -2.83 21.55 1.62
C ASN A 246 -2.04 20.94 0.43
N THR A 247 -2.11 19.63 0.28
CA THR A 247 -1.62 18.89 -0.90
C THR A 247 -2.73 18.63 -1.92
N GLY A 248 -4.00 18.70 -1.52
CA GLY A 248 -5.15 18.43 -2.38
C GLY A 248 -5.56 16.96 -2.46
N ILE A 249 -4.94 16.10 -1.66
CA ILE A 249 -5.15 14.65 -1.70
C ILE A 249 -6.48 14.24 -1.03
N ILE A 250 -7.21 13.36 -1.71
CA ILE A 250 -8.43 12.72 -1.21
C ILE A 250 -8.02 11.54 -0.31
N LYS A 251 -7.78 11.86 0.96
CA LYS A 251 -7.22 10.95 1.96
C LYS A 251 -7.96 9.61 2.07
N GLU A 252 -9.28 9.60 1.86
CA GLU A 252 -10.11 8.39 1.91
C GLU A 252 -9.73 7.34 0.86
N ARG A 253 -8.87 7.68 -0.11
CA ARG A 253 -8.38 6.78 -1.15
C ARG A 253 -6.98 6.21 -0.87
N LEU A 254 -6.28 6.69 0.17
CA LEU A 254 -4.93 6.25 0.50
C LEU A 254 -4.86 4.75 0.80
N TYR A 255 -5.68 4.24 1.72
CA TYR A 255 -5.64 2.81 2.08
C TYR A 255 -6.07 1.88 0.93
N PRO A 256 -7.17 2.14 0.19
CA PRO A 256 -7.51 1.34 -0.99
C PRO A 256 -6.41 1.31 -2.05
N LEU A 257 -5.75 2.44 -2.33
CA LEU A 257 -4.66 2.51 -3.30
C LEU A 257 -3.40 1.78 -2.80
N SER A 258 -3.04 1.93 -1.53
CA SER A 258 -1.96 1.16 -0.88
C SER A 258 -2.15 -0.35 -1.09
N LYS A 259 -3.39 -0.86 -0.91
CA LYS A 259 -3.74 -2.27 -1.14
C LYS A 259 -3.74 -2.67 -2.62
N LEU A 260 -4.10 -1.76 -3.53
CA LEU A 260 -3.99 -2.02 -4.96
C LEU A 260 -2.54 -2.16 -5.39
N VAL A 261 -1.66 -1.26 -4.92
CA VAL A 261 -0.23 -1.30 -5.19
C VAL A 261 0.38 -2.57 -4.60
N GLU A 262 0.15 -2.88 -3.32
CA GLU A 262 0.61 -4.12 -2.67
C GLU A 262 0.19 -5.37 -3.47
N LYS A 263 -1.04 -5.41 -3.97
CA LYS A 263 -1.56 -6.53 -4.76
C LYS A 263 -0.81 -6.72 -6.09
N PHE A 264 -0.52 -5.63 -6.81
CA PHE A 264 0.10 -5.73 -8.14
C PHE A 264 1.62 -5.82 -8.09
N THR A 265 2.26 -5.12 -7.15
CA THR A 265 3.72 -5.19 -6.97
C THR A 265 4.14 -6.43 -6.18
N ARG A 266 3.23 -7.03 -5.40
CA ARG A 266 3.50 -8.13 -4.46
C ARG A 266 4.47 -7.74 -3.34
N VAL A 267 4.73 -6.45 -3.17
CA VAL A 267 5.51 -5.91 -2.07
C VAL A 267 4.58 -5.78 -0.86
N VAL A 268 4.77 -6.66 0.12
CA VAL A 268 3.94 -6.72 1.32
C VAL A 268 4.14 -5.46 2.15
N VAL A 269 3.04 -4.81 2.52
CA VAL A 269 3.05 -3.66 3.42
C VAL A 269 3.26 -4.15 4.85
N PRO A 270 4.28 -3.67 5.58
CA PRO A 270 4.47 -4.03 6.98
C PRO A 270 3.21 -3.74 7.80
N PRO A 271 2.76 -4.67 8.67
CA PRO A 271 1.58 -4.45 9.49
C PRO A 271 1.66 -3.17 10.32
N ASN A 272 2.84 -2.78 10.79
CA ASN A 272 3.05 -1.56 11.56
C ASN A 272 3.37 -0.32 10.71
N LYS A 273 3.23 -0.36 9.38
CA LYS A 273 3.50 0.81 8.53
C LYS A 273 2.57 1.99 8.92
N PRO A 274 3.10 3.21 9.08
CA PRO A 274 2.28 4.38 9.39
C PRO A 274 1.16 4.58 8.36
N ILE A 275 0.00 5.08 8.82
CA ILE A 275 -1.18 5.42 8.01
C ILE A 275 -1.89 4.20 7.38
N VAL A 276 -1.20 3.30 6.69
CA VAL A 276 -1.80 2.23 5.87
C VAL A 276 -1.54 0.81 6.38
N GLY A 277 -0.62 0.60 7.32
CA GLY A 277 -0.30 -0.73 7.85
C GLY A 277 -1.43 -1.32 8.70
N GLU A 278 -1.62 -2.64 8.66
CA GLU A 278 -2.74 -3.34 9.33
C GLU A 278 -2.91 -3.05 10.83
N ASN A 279 -1.85 -2.70 11.53
CA ASN A 279 -1.84 -2.39 12.96
C ASN A 279 -1.99 -0.89 13.25
N ALA A 280 -1.93 -0.01 12.25
CA ALA A 280 -1.99 1.45 12.43
C ALA A 280 -3.28 1.94 13.14
N PHE A 281 -4.34 1.13 13.10
CA PHE A 281 -5.64 1.42 13.71
C PHE A 281 -6.24 0.23 14.47
N THR A 282 -5.37 -0.67 14.94
CA THR A 282 -5.78 -1.89 15.65
C THR A 282 -5.34 -1.79 17.10
N HIS A 283 -6.27 -2.05 18.03
CA HIS A 283 -6.02 -1.93 19.46
C HIS A 283 -6.31 -3.26 20.17
N GLU A 284 -5.29 -3.84 20.81
CA GLU A 284 -5.41 -5.10 21.56
C GLU A 284 -5.53 -4.87 23.09
N SER A 285 -4.92 -3.80 23.61
CA SER A 285 -4.84 -3.54 25.05
C SER A 285 -6.19 -3.14 25.63
N GLY A 286 -6.69 -3.89 26.62
CA GLY A 286 -7.96 -3.63 27.30
C GLY A 286 -8.06 -2.26 27.98
N ILE A 287 -6.93 -1.65 28.38
CA ILE A 287 -6.91 -0.27 28.91
C ILE A 287 -7.13 0.72 27.75
N HIS A 288 -6.49 0.48 26.60
CA HIS A 288 -6.66 1.33 25.41
C HIS A 288 -8.07 1.20 24.85
N THR A 289 -8.61 -0.02 24.74
CA THR A 289 -9.98 -0.25 24.27
C THR A 289 -11.01 0.41 25.19
N SER A 290 -10.83 0.32 26.51
CA SER A 290 -11.74 0.96 27.47
C SER A 290 -11.75 2.49 27.37
N ALA A 291 -10.59 3.11 27.11
CA ALA A 291 -10.53 4.55 26.88
C ALA A 291 -11.14 4.94 25.53
N LEU A 292 -10.84 4.20 24.46
CA LEU A 292 -11.38 4.44 23.11
C LEU A 292 -12.91 4.34 23.07
N LEU A 293 -13.49 3.40 23.82
CA LEU A 293 -14.95 3.26 23.94
C LEU A 293 -15.61 4.47 24.62
N LYS A 294 -14.84 5.24 25.41
CA LYS A 294 -15.31 6.48 26.06
C LYS A 294 -15.04 7.71 25.19
N ASP A 295 -13.84 7.82 24.63
CA ASP A 295 -13.45 8.86 23.70
C ASP A 295 -12.34 8.35 22.76
N VAL A 296 -12.65 8.22 21.48
CA VAL A 296 -11.72 7.71 20.45
C VAL A 296 -10.44 8.55 20.34
N ARG A 297 -10.49 9.83 20.70
CA ARG A 297 -9.35 10.76 20.57
C ARG A 297 -8.23 10.47 21.56
N THR A 298 -8.44 9.63 22.57
CA THR A 298 -7.41 9.34 23.58
C THR A 298 -6.22 8.57 22.99
N TYR A 299 -6.44 7.75 21.96
CA TYR A 299 -5.41 6.91 21.35
C TYR A 299 -5.40 6.93 19.82
N GLU A 300 -6.38 7.55 19.17
CA GLU A 300 -6.40 7.72 17.71
C GLU A 300 -6.16 9.19 17.34
N PRO A 301 -4.94 9.55 16.89
CA PRO A 301 -4.68 10.91 16.42
C PRO A 301 -5.44 11.23 15.12
N ILE A 302 -5.78 10.20 14.34
CA ILE A 302 -6.64 10.27 13.16
C ILE A 302 -7.61 9.08 13.18
N SER A 303 -8.84 9.29 12.73
CA SER A 303 -9.81 8.21 12.56
C SER A 303 -9.45 7.34 11.35
N PRO A 304 -9.65 6.01 11.36
CA PRO A 304 -9.33 5.16 10.21
C PRO A 304 -10.13 5.52 8.97
N GLU A 305 -11.35 6.02 9.14
CA GLU A 305 -12.23 6.42 8.05
C GLU A 305 -11.62 7.56 7.22
N THR A 306 -10.82 8.42 7.84
CA THR A 306 -10.06 9.50 7.17
C THR A 306 -9.22 8.97 6.01
N VAL A 307 -8.63 7.80 6.16
CA VAL A 307 -7.70 7.24 5.18
C VAL A 307 -8.32 6.12 4.35
N GLY A 308 -9.65 5.98 4.40
CA GLY A 308 -10.38 4.96 3.64
C GLY A 308 -10.42 3.60 4.33
N ARG A 309 -10.23 3.58 5.65
CA ARG A 309 -10.14 2.36 6.45
C ARG A 309 -11.22 2.28 7.52
N ARG A 310 -11.36 1.12 8.15
CA ARG A 310 -12.25 0.88 9.28
C ARG A 310 -11.44 0.39 10.48
N ARG A 311 -11.88 0.75 11.69
CA ARG A 311 -11.35 0.20 12.94
C ARG A 311 -11.52 -1.31 12.98
N VAL A 312 -10.50 -2.00 13.48
CA VAL A 312 -10.57 -3.42 13.80
C VAL A 312 -10.16 -3.58 15.26
N ILE A 313 -11.03 -4.17 16.07
CA ILE A 313 -10.70 -4.53 17.45
C ILE A 313 -10.25 -5.98 17.42
N VAL A 314 -9.02 -6.25 17.86
CA VAL A 314 -8.48 -7.60 17.97
C VAL A 314 -8.44 -7.97 19.43
N LEU A 315 -9.02 -9.13 19.79
CA LEU A 315 -8.87 -9.70 21.12
C LEU A 315 -7.62 -10.58 21.16
N GLY A 316 -6.96 -10.59 22.31
CA GLY A 316 -5.77 -11.40 22.57
C GLY A 316 -5.51 -11.49 24.06
N LYS A 317 -4.28 -11.84 24.46
CA LYS A 317 -3.90 -11.96 25.88
C LYS A 317 -4.08 -10.64 26.66
N HIS A 318 -4.09 -9.51 25.95
CA HIS A 318 -4.30 -8.19 26.53
C HIS A 318 -5.78 -7.75 26.57
N ALA A 319 -6.72 -8.63 26.20
CA ALA A 319 -8.14 -8.34 26.23
C ALA A 319 -8.62 -7.88 27.62
N GLY A 320 -9.37 -6.77 27.63
CA GLY A 320 -10.02 -6.23 28.81
C GLY A 320 -11.53 -6.50 28.81
N ARG A 321 -12.15 -6.32 29.98
CA ARG A 321 -13.60 -6.49 30.20
C ARG A 321 -14.43 -5.67 29.19
N ALA A 322 -14.04 -4.41 28.97
CA ALA A 322 -14.71 -3.52 28.04
C ALA A 322 -14.68 -4.01 26.58
N SER A 323 -13.59 -4.65 26.14
CA SER A 323 -13.47 -5.21 24.79
C SER A 323 -14.43 -6.38 24.59
N VAL A 324 -14.57 -7.25 25.60
CA VAL A 324 -15.51 -8.37 25.60
C VAL A 324 -16.97 -7.87 25.69
N GLU A 325 -17.24 -6.86 26.51
CA GLU A 325 -18.56 -6.22 26.60
C GLU A 325 -19.02 -5.62 25.25
N ALA A 326 -18.12 -4.97 24.53
CA ALA A 326 -18.42 -4.42 23.20
C ALA A 326 -18.83 -5.53 22.22
N ILE A 327 -18.15 -6.67 22.25
CA ILE A 327 -18.45 -7.82 21.39
C ILE A 327 -19.74 -8.52 21.81
N LEU A 328 -19.97 -8.73 23.11
CA LEU A 328 -21.23 -9.25 23.62
C LEU A 328 -22.40 -8.39 23.16
N LYS A 329 -22.26 -7.06 23.24
CA LYS A 329 -23.27 -6.12 22.74
C LYS A 329 -23.50 -6.24 21.24
N ASP A 330 -22.45 -6.35 20.43
CA ASP A 330 -22.56 -6.51 18.97
C ASP A 330 -23.21 -7.85 18.57
N LEU A 331 -22.96 -8.90 19.35
CA LEU A 331 -23.61 -10.22 19.21
C LEU A 331 -25.02 -10.27 19.79
N GLY A 332 -25.48 -9.24 20.51
CA GLY A 332 -26.79 -9.21 21.16
C GLY A 332 -26.89 -10.06 22.43
N TYR A 333 -25.76 -10.35 23.08
CA TYR A 333 -25.67 -11.14 24.31
C TYR A 333 -25.38 -10.27 25.54
N SER A 334 -25.70 -10.80 26.71
CA SER A 334 -25.36 -10.23 28.02
C SER A 334 -24.76 -11.32 28.91
N ALA A 335 -23.76 -10.98 29.71
CA ALA A 335 -23.10 -11.91 30.63
C ALA A 335 -23.17 -11.39 32.07
N THR A 336 -23.26 -12.30 33.05
CA THR A 336 -23.06 -11.96 34.47
C THR A 336 -21.60 -11.63 34.74
N LYS A 337 -21.31 -11.13 35.95
CA LYS A 337 -19.94 -10.81 36.36
C LYS A 337 -19.03 -12.05 36.29
N GLU A 338 -19.52 -13.18 36.77
CA GLU A 338 -18.82 -14.47 36.81
C GLU A 338 -18.58 -15.01 35.40
N GLN A 339 -19.60 -14.96 34.54
CA GLN A 339 -19.48 -15.37 33.14
C GLN A 339 -18.46 -14.49 32.38
N MET A 340 -18.47 -13.19 32.64
CA MET A 340 -17.51 -12.27 32.05
C MET A 340 -16.06 -12.58 32.48
N ASP A 341 -15.85 -12.89 33.77
CA ASP A 341 -14.53 -13.27 34.28
C ASP A 341 -14.05 -14.60 33.66
N GLU A 342 -14.95 -15.57 33.46
CA GLU A 342 -14.65 -16.84 32.79
C GLU A 342 -14.33 -16.65 31.29
N ILE A 343 -15.12 -15.84 30.57
CA ILE A 343 -14.85 -15.52 29.15
C ILE A 343 -13.47 -14.89 29.00
N LEU A 344 -13.13 -13.91 29.85
CA LEU A 344 -11.82 -13.28 29.84
C LEU A 344 -10.69 -14.25 30.14
N ALA A 345 -10.86 -15.15 31.11
CA ALA A 345 -9.85 -16.15 31.44
C ALA A 345 -9.55 -17.05 30.24
N ARG A 346 -10.59 -17.59 29.59
CA ARG A 346 -10.42 -18.47 28.42
C ARG A 346 -9.80 -17.76 27.21
N ILE A 347 -10.14 -16.48 26.98
CA ILE A 347 -9.50 -15.67 25.91
C ILE A 347 -8.01 -15.48 26.19
N LYS A 348 -7.64 -15.20 27.45
CA LYS A 348 -6.25 -15.04 27.87
C LYS A 348 -5.46 -16.34 27.76
N GLU A 349 -6.05 -17.46 28.19
CA GLU A 349 -5.45 -18.78 28.04
C GLU A 349 -5.15 -19.12 26.57
N LEU A 350 -6.06 -18.82 25.64
CA LEU A 350 -5.79 -18.98 24.21
C LEU A 350 -4.64 -18.09 23.74
N GLY A 351 -4.59 -16.83 24.18
CA GLY A 351 -3.51 -15.91 23.86
C GLY A 351 -2.15 -16.34 24.44
N ASP A 352 -2.13 -16.90 25.65
CA ASP A 352 -0.92 -17.39 26.32
C ASP A 352 -0.29 -18.60 25.62
N LEU A 353 -1.08 -19.36 24.85
CA LEU A 353 -0.59 -20.42 23.97
C LEU A 353 0.08 -19.90 22.69
N GLY A 354 0.31 -18.58 22.56
CA GLY A 354 0.93 -17.95 21.40
C GLY A 354 0.02 -17.95 20.16
N LYS A 355 -1.28 -18.20 20.34
CA LYS A 355 -2.26 -18.29 19.25
C LYS A 355 -2.90 -16.94 18.98
N ARG A 356 -3.06 -16.59 17.70
CA ARG A 356 -3.95 -15.50 17.30
C ARG A 356 -5.38 -15.89 17.67
N VAL A 357 -6.02 -15.07 18.50
CA VAL A 357 -7.42 -15.26 18.90
C VAL A 357 -8.31 -14.65 17.82
N THR A 358 -9.16 -15.46 17.20
CA THR A 358 -10.09 -15.02 16.14
C THR A 358 -11.47 -14.69 16.67
N ASP A 359 -12.29 -14.00 15.86
CA ASP A 359 -13.69 -13.71 16.22
C ASP A 359 -14.48 -15.01 16.46
N ALA A 360 -14.18 -16.07 15.70
CA ALA A 360 -14.76 -17.41 15.90
C ALA A 360 -14.38 -18.03 17.25
N ASP A 361 -13.12 -17.90 17.68
CA ASP A 361 -12.66 -18.40 18.97
C ASP A 361 -13.38 -17.67 20.12
N VAL A 362 -13.47 -16.34 20.03
CA VAL A 362 -14.15 -15.50 21.01
C VAL A 362 -15.62 -15.86 21.09
N ARG A 363 -16.30 -15.98 19.94
CA ARG A 363 -17.71 -16.36 19.90
C ARG A 363 -17.93 -17.74 20.50
N THR A 364 -17.08 -18.71 20.19
CA THR A 364 -17.15 -20.06 20.76
C THR A 364 -17.00 -20.03 22.28
N ILE A 365 -16.06 -19.25 22.81
CA ILE A 365 -15.88 -19.06 24.26
C ILE A 365 -17.15 -18.45 24.87
N ILE A 366 -17.68 -17.38 24.28
CA ILE A 366 -18.89 -16.70 24.75
C ILE A 366 -20.07 -17.66 24.77
N GLU A 367 -20.34 -18.35 23.67
CA GLU A 367 -21.48 -19.28 23.55
C GLU A 367 -21.35 -20.45 24.53
N THR A 368 -20.12 -20.93 24.76
CA THR A 368 -19.85 -22.00 25.73
C THR A 368 -20.15 -21.54 27.17
N VAL A 369 -19.65 -20.37 27.56
CA VAL A 369 -19.83 -19.84 28.93
C VAL A 369 -21.28 -19.42 29.19
N LEU A 370 -21.94 -18.84 28.19
CA LEU A 370 -23.35 -18.47 28.26
C LEU A 370 -24.31 -19.66 28.06
N GLN A 371 -23.79 -20.86 27.79
CA GLN A 371 -24.56 -22.08 27.47
C GLN A 371 -25.56 -21.88 26.33
N ILE A 372 -25.20 -21.04 25.35
CA ILE A 372 -26.03 -20.76 24.19
C ILE A 372 -25.89 -21.93 23.22
N LYS A 373 -27.00 -22.63 22.96
CA LYS A 373 -27.05 -23.62 21.89
C LYS A 373 -27.26 -22.90 20.56
N SER A 374 -26.16 -22.64 19.86
CA SER A 374 -26.18 -22.19 18.48
C SER A 374 -26.25 -23.41 17.55
N GLU A 375 -27.35 -23.57 16.82
CA GLU A 375 -27.41 -24.55 15.74
C GLU A 375 -26.64 -24.02 14.53
N LYS A 376 -25.57 -24.72 14.14
CA LYS A 376 -24.85 -24.42 12.91
C LYS A 376 -25.77 -24.66 11.72
N LYS A 377 -26.16 -23.58 11.03
CA LYS A 377 -27.00 -23.63 9.83
C LYS A 377 -26.33 -24.36 8.69
N VAL A 378 -25.00 -24.28 8.59
CA VAL A 378 -24.22 -24.99 7.58
C VAL A 378 -23.25 -25.94 8.28
N LYS A 379 -23.39 -27.23 8.00
CA LYS A 379 -22.49 -28.27 8.50
C LYS A 379 -21.82 -28.96 7.33
N LEU A 380 -20.50 -29.00 7.32
CA LEU A 380 -19.74 -29.86 6.42
C LEU A 380 -19.91 -31.31 6.87
N GLU A 381 -20.47 -32.16 6.02
CA GLU A 381 -20.59 -33.59 6.29
C GLU A 381 -19.46 -34.37 5.61
N ASP A 382 -19.10 -34.00 4.38
CA ASP A 382 -18.03 -34.64 3.63
C ASP A 382 -17.46 -33.70 2.55
N PHE A 383 -16.23 -33.94 2.12
CA PHE A 383 -15.69 -33.35 0.90
C PHE A 383 -14.61 -34.23 0.28
N ALA A 384 -14.52 -34.21 -1.04
CA ALA A 384 -13.49 -34.91 -1.80
C ALA A 384 -12.85 -33.95 -2.80
N ILE A 385 -11.54 -34.09 -2.99
CA ILE A 385 -10.75 -33.20 -3.84
C ILE A 385 -9.87 -34.04 -4.75
N LEU A 386 -9.86 -33.68 -6.02
CA LEU A 386 -8.96 -34.22 -7.02
C LEU A 386 -8.09 -33.08 -7.56
N THR A 387 -6.78 -33.22 -7.43
CA THR A 387 -5.80 -32.27 -7.96
C THR A 387 -4.61 -33.02 -8.56
N GLY A 388 -3.96 -32.44 -9.56
CA GLY A 388 -2.86 -33.06 -10.27
C GLY A 388 -2.28 -32.15 -11.34
N LYS A 389 -1.06 -32.45 -11.80
CA LYS A 389 -0.31 -31.59 -12.75
C LYS A 389 -1.04 -31.36 -14.09
N SER A 390 -1.80 -32.35 -14.55
CA SER A 390 -2.51 -32.33 -15.84
C SER A 390 -4.02 -32.49 -15.67
N THR A 391 -4.55 -32.24 -14.48
CA THR A 391 -5.98 -32.31 -14.19
C THR A 391 -6.44 -30.96 -13.66
N MET A 392 -7.64 -30.54 -14.06
CA MET A 392 -8.24 -29.36 -13.45
C MET A 392 -8.57 -29.67 -11.99
N PRO A 393 -8.11 -28.88 -11.01
CA PRO A 393 -8.49 -29.06 -9.61
C PRO A 393 -10.01 -29.03 -9.48
N MET A 394 -10.55 -30.08 -8.86
CA MET A 394 -11.99 -30.26 -8.67
C MET A 394 -12.26 -30.65 -7.23
N ALA A 395 -13.35 -30.15 -6.68
CA ALA A 395 -13.84 -30.55 -5.38
C ALA A 395 -15.33 -30.84 -5.45
N SER A 396 -15.76 -31.87 -4.72
CA SER A 396 -17.16 -32.12 -4.37
C SER A 396 -17.34 -31.96 -2.88
N VAL A 397 -18.40 -31.27 -2.46
CA VAL A 397 -18.72 -31.06 -1.04
C VAL A 397 -20.13 -31.55 -0.75
N LYS A 398 -20.29 -32.15 0.42
CA LYS A 398 -21.57 -32.52 1.01
C LYS A 398 -21.80 -31.65 2.24
N LEU A 399 -22.79 -30.76 2.15
CA LEU A 399 -23.18 -29.86 3.22
C LEU A 399 -24.59 -30.17 3.68
N LYS A 400 -24.85 -30.01 4.98
CA LYS A 400 -26.19 -29.88 5.53
C LYS A 400 -26.48 -28.40 5.77
N VAL A 401 -27.40 -27.83 4.99
CA VAL A 401 -27.78 -26.41 5.02
C VAL A 401 -29.22 -26.30 5.53
N ASN A 402 -29.44 -25.67 6.69
CA ASN A 402 -30.74 -25.57 7.35
C ASN A 402 -31.45 -26.94 7.52
N GLY A 403 -30.67 -28.00 7.75
CA GLY A 403 -31.18 -29.36 7.87
C GLY A 403 -31.31 -30.15 6.57
N GLU A 404 -31.20 -29.49 5.41
CA GLU A 404 -31.26 -30.13 4.08
C GLU A 404 -29.88 -30.52 3.57
N GLU A 405 -29.77 -31.73 3.02
CA GLU A 405 -28.54 -32.21 2.41
C GLU A 405 -28.35 -31.59 1.01
N ARG A 406 -27.17 -31.03 0.75
CA ARG A 406 -26.78 -30.43 -0.52
C ARG A 406 -25.41 -30.96 -0.94
N ILE A 407 -25.36 -31.50 -2.16
CA ILE A 407 -24.13 -32.03 -2.76
C ILE A 407 -23.83 -31.20 -4.00
N GLU A 408 -22.66 -30.59 -4.05
CA GLU A 408 -22.23 -29.75 -5.16
C GLU A 408 -20.77 -30.00 -5.51
N ALA A 409 -20.42 -29.71 -6.76
CA ALA A 409 -19.06 -29.81 -7.24
C ALA A 409 -18.63 -28.57 -8.04
N ALA A 410 -17.36 -28.22 -7.95
CA ALA A 410 -16.78 -27.13 -8.70
C ALA A 410 -15.32 -27.39 -9.04
N ILE A 411 -14.85 -26.65 -10.05
CA ILE A 411 -13.44 -26.54 -10.40
C ILE A 411 -12.87 -25.25 -9.80
N GLY A 412 -11.56 -25.18 -9.73
CA GLY A 412 -10.84 -23.98 -9.29
C GLY A 412 -9.41 -23.96 -9.80
N VAL A 413 -8.71 -22.86 -9.53
CA VAL A 413 -7.27 -22.73 -9.87
C VAL A 413 -6.38 -23.63 -9.00
N GLY A 414 -6.91 -24.08 -7.86
CA GLY A 414 -6.25 -24.99 -6.93
C GLY A 414 -7.28 -25.74 -6.08
N PRO A 415 -6.85 -26.68 -5.22
CA PRO A 415 -7.75 -27.52 -4.43
C PRO A 415 -8.60 -26.71 -3.44
N VAL A 416 -8.02 -25.69 -2.80
CA VAL A 416 -8.75 -24.78 -1.89
C VAL A 416 -9.82 -23.99 -2.63
N ASP A 417 -9.45 -23.39 -3.78
CA ASP A 417 -10.38 -22.60 -4.59
C ASP A 417 -11.54 -23.47 -5.13
N ALA A 418 -11.24 -24.69 -5.59
CA ALA A 418 -12.25 -25.64 -6.05
C ALA A 418 -13.24 -25.98 -4.92
N ALA A 419 -12.73 -26.26 -3.70
CA ALA A 419 -13.57 -26.56 -2.55
C ALA A 419 -14.45 -25.37 -2.14
N ILE A 420 -13.88 -24.16 -2.08
CA ILE A 420 -14.63 -22.95 -1.76
C ILE A 420 -15.70 -22.67 -2.83
N ASN A 421 -15.39 -22.84 -4.11
CA ASN A 421 -16.37 -22.68 -5.20
C ASN A 421 -17.51 -23.70 -5.09
N ALA A 422 -17.21 -24.95 -4.72
CA ALA A 422 -18.23 -25.98 -4.51
C ALA A 422 -19.13 -25.64 -3.32
N ILE A 423 -18.55 -25.16 -2.21
CA ILE A 423 -19.32 -24.66 -1.06
C ILE A 423 -20.22 -23.51 -1.51
N ARG A 424 -19.69 -22.49 -2.18
CA ARG A 424 -20.46 -21.34 -2.66
C ARG A 424 -21.64 -21.73 -3.55
N LYS A 425 -21.52 -22.78 -4.36
CA LYS A 425 -22.64 -23.35 -5.12
C LYS A 425 -23.69 -24.01 -4.22
N ALA A 426 -23.27 -24.75 -3.19
CA ALA A 426 -24.20 -25.39 -2.24
C ALA A 426 -24.95 -24.37 -1.37
N ILE A 427 -24.36 -23.20 -1.13
CA ILE A 427 -24.95 -22.12 -0.32
C ILE A 427 -25.42 -20.92 -1.16
N LYS A 428 -26.00 -21.15 -2.35
CA LYS A 428 -26.49 -20.07 -3.25
C LYS A 428 -27.35 -19.02 -2.56
N ASP A 429 -28.12 -19.41 -1.55
CA ASP A 429 -28.97 -18.52 -0.74
C ASP A 429 -28.17 -17.45 0.03
N TYR A 430 -26.86 -17.63 0.17
CA TYR A 430 -25.91 -16.75 0.85
C TYR A 430 -24.79 -16.26 -0.09
N SER A 431 -25.07 -16.13 -1.39
CA SER A 431 -24.09 -15.74 -2.42
C SER A 431 -23.46 -14.35 -2.24
N ASP A 432 -24.06 -13.50 -1.39
CA ASP A 432 -23.59 -12.17 -1.03
C ASP A 432 -22.36 -12.19 -0.10
N ILE A 433 -22.01 -13.35 0.45
CA ILE A 433 -20.81 -13.56 1.27
C ILE A 433 -19.56 -13.62 0.38
N LYS A 434 -18.53 -12.82 0.73
CA LYS A 434 -17.25 -12.74 0.02
C LYS A 434 -16.08 -13.05 0.94
N LEU A 435 -15.14 -13.86 0.45
CA LEU A 435 -13.80 -14.00 1.04
C LEU A 435 -13.01 -12.72 0.75
N VAL A 436 -12.55 -12.05 1.81
CA VAL A 436 -11.82 -10.77 1.75
C VAL A 436 -10.33 -11.01 1.87
N SER A 437 -9.92 -11.84 2.84
CA SER A 437 -8.53 -12.21 3.04
C SER A 437 -8.42 -13.70 3.38
N TYR A 438 -7.29 -14.27 3.00
CA TYR A 438 -6.92 -15.66 3.23
C TYR A 438 -5.42 -15.68 3.55
N HIS A 439 -5.09 -16.19 4.72
CA HIS A 439 -3.72 -16.29 5.20
C HIS A 439 -3.43 -17.70 5.69
N VAL A 440 -2.22 -18.18 5.42
CA VAL A 440 -1.79 -19.54 5.74
C VAL A 440 -0.39 -19.47 6.33
N ASP A 441 -0.25 -19.97 7.55
CA ASP A 441 1.02 -20.07 8.26
C ASP A 441 1.32 -21.53 8.61
N ALA A 442 2.58 -21.93 8.49
CA ALA A 442 3.03 -23.19 9.09
C ALA A 442 3.31 -22.97 10.58
N ILE A 443 2.64 -23.73 11.45
CA ILE A 443 2.82 -23.66 12.91
C ILE A 443 4.11 -24.39 13.31
N THR A 444 4.43 -25.49 12.63
CA THR A 444 5.61 -26.31 12.88
C THR A 444 6.43 -26.47 11.60
N GLY A 445 7.69 -26.88 11.72
CA GLY A 445 8.48 -27.29 10.56
C GLY A 445 8.23 -28.75 10.20
N GLY A 446 8.42 -29.11 8.93
CA GLY A 446 8.25 -30.49 8.43
C GLY A 446 7.20 -30.59 7.31
N THR A 447 7.18 -31.70 6.58
CA THR A 447 6.18 -31.96 5.51
C THR A 447 4.80 -32.32 6.07
N ASP A 448 4.73 -32.62 7.36
CA ASP A 448 3.54 -32.93 8.16
C ASP A 448 3.15 -31.77 9.08
N ALA A 449 3.67 -30.57 8.81
CA ALA A 449 3.45 -29.40 9.62
C ALA A 449 1.95 -29.12 9.83
N LEU A 450 1.58 -28.79 11.07
CA LEU A 450 0.28 -28.20 11.31
C LEU A 450 0.23 -26.84 10.64
N VAL A 451 -0.81 -26.62 9.86
CA VAL A 451 -1.02 -25.39 9.12
C VAL A 451 -2.17 -24.61 9.75
N ASP A 452 -1.92 -23.33 9.97
CA ASP A 452 -2.88 -22.37 10.45
C ASP A 452 -3.48 -21.61 9.27
N VAL A 453 -4.78 -21.75 9.06
CA VAL A 453 -5.50 -21.01 8.02
C VAL A 453 -6.42 -20.01 8.69
N VAL A 454 -6.25 -18.74 8.36
CA VAL A 454 -7.10 -17.65 8.82
C VAL A 454 -7.80 -17.02 7.62
N VAL A 455 -9.12 -16.93 7.68
CA VAL A 455 -9.94 -16.33 6.63
C VAL A 455 -10.75 -15.16 7.18
N GLN A 456 -10.93 -14.11 6.36
CA GLN A 456 -11.92 -13.07 6.63
C GLN A 456 -13.05 -13.12 5.61
N LEU A 457 -14.28 -13.23 6.10
CA LEU A 457 -15.48 -13.21 5.28
C LEU A 457 -16.28 -11.93 5.52
N LYS A 458 -16.93 -11.42 4.47
CA LYS A 458 -17.76 -10.22 4.51
C LYS A 458 -19.16 -10.49 3.97
N ARG A 459 -20.18 -9.99 4.67
CA ARG A 459 -21.58 -9.91 4.21
C ARG A 459 -22.14 -8.52 4.49
N GLY A 460 -22.50 -7.78 3.45
CA GLY A 460 -22.91 -6.37 3.59
C GLY A 460 -21.82 -5.54 4.29
N ASN A 461 -22.14 -5.02 5.48
CA ASN A 461 -21.20 -4.24 6.31
C ASN A 461 -20.45 -5.06 7.39
N LYS A 462 -20.83 -6.32 7.62
CA LYS A 462 -20.19 -7.18 8.63
C LYS A 462 -19.00 -7.92 8.05
N ILE A 463 -17.90 -7.97 8.80
CA ILE A 463 -16.69 -8.74 8.50
C ILE A 463 -16.40 -9.61 9.71
N VAL A 464 -16.07 -10.88 9.49
CA VAL A 464 -15.73 -11.84 10.54
C VAL A 464 -14.44 -12.57 10.18
N THR A 465 -13.66 -12.90 11.20
CA THR A 465 -12.43 -13.70 11.06
C THR A 465 -12.63 -15.09 11.65
N ALA A 466 -12.29 -16.12 10.87
CA ALA A 466 -12.36 -17.51 11.30
C ALA A 466 -11.05 -18.25 11.02
N ARG A 467 -10.83 -19.34 11.77
CA ARG A 467 -9.59 -20.11 11.77
C ARG A 467 -9.87 -21.59 11.57
N GLY A 468 -8.97 -22.27 10.84
CA GLY A 468 -8.88 -23.72 10.76
C GLY A 468 -7.43 -24.14 10.94
N ALA A 469 -7.19 -25.16 11.77
CA ALA A 469 -5.84 -25.65 12.05
C ALA A 469 -5.78 -27.17 11.86
N ARG A 470 -5.11 -27.61 10.79
CA ARG A 470 -4.95 -29.02 10.40
C ARG A 470 -3.60 -29.22 9.72
N ALA A 471 -3.12 -30.46 9.65
CA ALA A 471 -1.98 -30.80 8.79
C ALA A 471 -2.35 -30.65 7.29
N ASP A 472 -3.60 -30.95 6.94
CA ASP A 472 -4.11 -30.73 5.58
C ASP A 472 -4.59 -29.28 5.41
N ILE A 473 -3.88 -28.52 4.57
CA ILE A 473 -4.16 -27.11 4.27
C ILE A 473 -5.57 -26.92 3.73
N VAL A 474 -6.04 -27.85 2.90
CA VAL A 474 -7.33 -27.71 2.24
C VAL A 474 -8.46 -27.95 3.23
N MET A 475 -8.32 -28.95 4.09
CA MET A 475 -9.27 -29.19 5.18
C MET A 475 -9.31 -28.01 6.15
N ALA A 476 -8.16 -27.49 6.57
CA ALA A 476 -8.09 -26.30 7.41
C ALA A 476 -8.80 -25.10 6.75
N SER A 477 -8.59 -24.91 5.45
CA SER A 477 -9.23 -23.83 4.68
C SER A 477 -10.74 -23.96 4.60
N VAL A 478 -11.23 -25.17 4.33
CA VAL A 478 -12.66 -25.47 4.22
C VAL A 478 -13.35 -25.30 5.57
N GLU A 479 -12.76 -25.82 6.64
CA GLU A 479 -13.30 -25.65 8.00
C GLU A 479 -13.34 -24.17 8.40
N ALA A 480 -12.26 -23.42 8.18
CA ALA A 480 -12.21 -21.98 8.45
C ALA A 480 -13.30 -21.22 7.68
N PHE A 481 -13.49 -21.55 6.41
CA PHE A 481 -14.51 -20.91 5.56
C PHE A 481 -15.94 -21.23 6.05
N VAL A 482 -16.25 -22.49 6.35
CA VAL A 482 -17.57 -22.89 6.86
C VAL A 482 -17.85 -22.28 8.24
N GLU A 483 -16.85 -22.15 9.09
CA GLU A 483 -16.99 -21.50 10.39
C GLU A 483 -17.31 -20.02 10.23
N GLY A 484 -16.51 -19.29 9.44
CA GLY A 484 -16.78 -17.89 9.13
C GLY A 484 -18.15 -17.69 8.46
N LEU A 485 -18.60 -18.66 7.67
CA LEU A 485 -19.90 -18.61 7.03
C LEU A 485 -21.03 -18.63 8.06
N ASN A 486 -20.98 -19.58 9.01
CA ASN A 486 -21.95 -19.70 10.10
C ASN A 486 -22.00 -18.44 10.98
N MET A 487 -20.94 -17.63 10.98
CA MET A 487 -20.93 -16.35 11.68
C MET A 487 -21.71 -15.23 10.98
N LEU A 488 -21.93 -15.34 9.67
CA LEU A 488 -22.59 -14.31 8.85
C LEU A 488 -24.06 -14.62 8.53
N ILE A 489 -24.59 -15.76 8.96
CA ILE A 489 -25.92 -16.28 8.57
C ILE A 489 -26.88 -16.49 9.73
#